data_AF-A0A6A6BI49-F1
#
_entry.id   AF-A0A6A6BI49-F1
#
_cell.length_a   1.000
_cell.length_b   1.000
_cell.length_c   1.000
_cell.angle_alpha   90.00
_cell.angle_beta   90.00
_cell.angle_gamma   90.00
#
_symmetry.space_group_name_H-M   'P 1'
#
loop_
_entity.id
_entity.type
_entity.pdbx_description
1 polymer ?
#
loop_
_entity_poly.entity_id
_entity_poly.type
_entity_poly.pdbx_seq_one_letter_code
_entity_poly.pdbx_strand_id
1 'polypeptide(L)'
;MKKAILLGALLLGFAWGDSCGTGATTTIRPPATETGCKTYTGSIAVATDVQTDPEWLRFVEEVSGSIIVHNHRNMVTLWLSHLHKASTISVKDQSSLSFAALDHLEELDNLECISNLVIADTTIPAIHDVSNSRAFSRLETAETIRLELNLAMKEVNLPVLKSVSKALIIGDNGEGSHIYFPRLEWARSVTVRDNGRHHPYSHGTLELPRITDIKGPLRISNNPSLERVLLPMLENIEDDLRIENNPSLQAISFENLVNVDGDILLRGDFETIAFPALLYVGGSLTASSTHANFSCAQLDDLRLYVNGDVLCQHVPPAYTHTPTPHPTPARRPHAPPNYNPLQHPRQKTSYSPLMDRPVPTSILLLCAVLVAVAARCLLLRVARPLLKERLVLLVRLAGFVYALGWVAYALFAFSGLVFA
;
A
#
# COMPACT_ATOMS: atom_id res chain seq x y z
N MET A 1 33.84 -1.33 76.19
CA MET A 1 33.90 -2.38 75.14
C MET A 1 32.51 -2.53 74.55
N LYS A 2 32.45 -2.53 73.21
CA LYS A 2 31.25 -2.64 72.37
C LYS A 2 30.65 -4.05 72.46
N LYS A 3 29.32 -4.20 72.51
CA LYS A 3 28.61 -5.32 71.86
C LYS A 3 27.26 -4.82 71.33
N ALA A 4 27.15 -4.89 70.01
CA ALA A 4 25.99 -4.57 69.21
C ALA A 4 24.90 -5.64 69.38
N ILE A 5 23.64 -5.22 69.34
CA ILE A 5 22.50 -6.10 69.07
C ILE A 5 21.93 -5.63 67.73
N LEU A 6 22.04 -6.50 66.72
CA LEU A 6 21.42 -6.39 65.41
C LEU A 6 19.89 -6.28 65.58
N LEU A 7 19.28 -5.19 65.10
CA LEU A 7 17.88 -5.21 64.70
C LEU A 7 17.81 -5.72 63.26
N GLY A 8 17.26 -6.93 63.07
CA GLY A 8 16.88 -7.44 61.76
C GLY A 8 15.64 -6.69 61.26
N ALA A 9 15.76 -6.07 60.10
CA ALA A 9 14.65 -5.49 59.37
C ALA A 9 13.75 -6.62 58.81
N LEU A 10 12.49 -6.64 59.21
CA LEU A 10 11.45 -7.36 58.49
C LEU A 10 10.90 -6.41 57.41
N LEU A 11 11.57 -6.36 56.26
CA LEU A 11 11.01 -5.73 55.07
C LEU A 11 9.92 -6.67 54.53
N LEU A 12 8.66 -6.34 54.82
CA LEU A 12 7.55 -6.79 53.99
C LEU A 12 7.74 -6.15 52.61
N GLY A 13 8.29 -6.92 51.68
CA GLY A 13 8.32 -6.57 50.27
C GLY A 13 6.89 -6.51 49.75
N PHE A 14 6.33 -5.31 49.67
CA PHE A 14 5.23 -5.06 48.74
C PHE A 14 5.83 -5.09 47.34
N ALA A 15 5.51 -6.13 46.58
CA ALA A 15 5.63 -6.08 45.13
C ALA A 15 4.57 -5.08 44.65
N TRP A 16 4.98 -3.84 44.35
CA TRP A 16 4.13 -2.89 43.65
C TRP A 16 4.02 -3.41 42.21
N GLY A 17 2.81 -3.82 41.82
CA GLY A 17 2.55 -4.42 40.52
C GLY A 17 2.77 -3.43 39.37
N ASP A 18 3.02 -3.99 38.19
CA ASP A 18 3.25 -3.34 36.88
C ASP A 18 2.04 -2.49 36.36
N SER A 19 1.20 -1.95 37.25
CA SER A 19 -0.04 -1.24 36.93
C SER A 19 0.09 0.28 37.07
N CYS A 20 -0.34 1.04 36.06
CA CYS A 20 -0.39 2.50 36.07
C CYS A 20 -1.82 3.03 35.81
N GLY A 21 -2.02 4.35 35.82
CA GLY A 21 -3.32 4.99 35.53
C GLY A 21 -4.16 5.36 36.75
N THR A 22 -5.25 6.08 36.52
CA THR A 22 -6.09 6.72 37.57
C THR A 22 -7.50 6.15 37.67
N GLY A 23 -7.87 5.19 36.81
CA GLY A 23 -9.23 4.70 36.65
C GLY A 23 -10.17 5.64 35.88
N ALA A 24 -9.75 6.88 35.62
CA ALA A 24 -10.47 7.84 34.79
C ALA A 24 -9.88 7.91 33.36
N THR A 25 -10.43 8.80 32.52
CA THR A 25 -9.78 9.13 31.24
C THR A 25 -8.67 10.14 31.47
N THR A 26 -7.43 9.77 31.13
CA THR A 26 -6.26 10.65 31.23
C THR A 26 -5.84 11.11 29.85
N THR A 27 -5.71 12.42 29.66
CA THR A 27 -5.13 12.96 28.43
C THR A 27 -3.61 13.00 28.53
N ILE A 28 -2.91 12.22 27.71
CA ILE A 28 -1.45 12.12 27.69
C ILE A 28 -0.85 13.09 26.67
N ARG A 29 0.32 13.64 27.01
CA ARG A 29 1.14 14.51 26.16
C ARG A 29 2.54 13.90 26.02
N PRO A 30 2.88 13.25 24.90
CA PRO A 30 4.24 12.80 24.63
C PRO A 30 5.25 13.97 24.72
N PRO A 31 6.49 13.74 25.18
CA PRO A 31 7.10 12.44 25.49
C PRO A 31 6.91 11.98 26.95
N ALA A 32 5.79 12.30 27.61
CA ALA A 32 5.52 11.77 28.95
C ALA A 32 5.70 10.25 28.97
N THR A 33 6.69 9.78 29.72
CA THR A 33 7.07 8.37 29.83
C THR A 33 6.50 7.79 31.11
N GLU A 34 5.51 6.91 30.96
CA GLU A 34 5.13 5.93 31.97
C GLU A 34 6.06 4.72 31.80
N THR A 35 7.21 4.73 32.46
CA THR A 35 8.19 3.64 32.37
C THR A 35 7.72 2.42 33.17
N GLY A 36 7.65 1.26 32.52
CA GLY A 36 7.34 -0.01 33.20
C GLY A 36 5.85 -0.28 33.40
N CYS A 37 4.96 0.51 32.79
CA CYS A 37 3.53 0.22 32.84
C CYS A 37 3.16 -0.89 31.86
N LYS A 38 2.73 -2.03 32.40
CA LYS A 38 2.12 -3.12 31.61
C LYS A 38 0.61 -3.04 31.63
N THR A 39 -0.01 -2.72 32.77
CA THR A 39 -1.49 -2.62 32.89
C THR A 39 -1.91 -1.19 33.19
N TYR A 40 -2.56 -0.52 32.25
CA TYR A 40 -3.13 0.82 32.42
C TYR A 40 -4.57 0.74 32.93
N THR A 41 -4.84 1.27 34.12
CA THR A 41 -6.17 1.37 34.71
C THR A 41 -6.84 2.70 34.33
N GLY A 42 -7.91 2.65 33.54
CA GLY A 42 -8.62 3.81 33.02
C GLY A 42 -8.55 3.92 31.49
N SER A 43 -8.91 5.08 30.95
CA SER A 43 -8.82 5.35 29.51
C SER A 43 -7.68 6.31 29.21
N ILE A 44 -7.06 6.17 28.04
CA ILE A 44 -5.96 7.00 27.54
C ILE A 44 -6.51 7.84 26.39
N ALA A 45 -6.41 9.17 26.48
CA ALA A 45 -6.65 10.07 25.36
C ALA A 45 -5.34 10.74 24.95
N VAL A 46 -5.01 10.78 23.66
CA VAL A 46 -3.80 11.49 23.21
C VAL A 46 -4.14 12.96 22.93
N ALA A 47 -3.41 13.91 23.55
CA ALA A 47 -3.64 15.34 23.36
C ALA A 47 -3.45 15.75 21.89
N THR A 48 -4.33 16.61 21.36
CA THR A 48 -4.40 16.94 19.92
C THR A 48 -3.25 17.82 19.40
N ASP A 49 -2.52 18.47 20.29
CA ASP A 49 -1.44 19.43 19.99
C ASP A 49 -0.03 18.80 19.97
N VAL A 50 0.05 17.47 20.04
CA VAL A 50 1.32 16.74 20.13
C VAL A 50 1.96 16.58 18.74
N GLN A 51 3.29 16.68 18.70
CA GLN A 51 4.10 16.50 17.48
C GLN A 51 4.90 15.19 17.47
N THR A 52 4.84 14.43 18.57
CA THR A 52 5.58 13.18 18.75
C THR A 52 4.63 12.04 19.13
N ASP A 53 4.97 10.84 18.68
CA ASP A 53 4.19 9.64 18.96
C ASP A 53 4.34 9.21 20.43
N PRO A 54 3.30 8.65 21.07
CA PRO A 54 3.37 8.10 22.42
C PRO A 54 4.11 6.76 22.44
N GLU A 55 5.43 6.78 22.22
CA GLU A 55 6.26 5.57 22.07
C GLU A 55 6.16 4.58 23.24
N TRP A 56 5.89 5.04 24.46
CA TRP A 56 5.79 4.17 25.63
C TRP A 56 4.58 3.22 25.58
N LEU A 57 3.54 3.54 24.79
CA LEU A 57 2.40 2.65 24.61
C LEU A 57 2.78 1.31 23.99
N ARG A 58 3.94 1.23 23.31
CA ARG A 58 4.47 -0.03 22.79
C ARG A 58 4.76 -1.06 23.88
N PHE A 59 4.89 -0.65 25.14
CA PHE A 59 5.18 -1.54 26.27
C PHE A 59 3.93 -1.87 27.11
N VAL A 60 2.78 -1.26 26.81
CA VAL A 60 1.54 -1.50 27.55
C VAL A 60 0.92 -2.78 27.02
N GLU A 61 0.63 -3.70 27.94
CA GLU A 61 0.04 -5.01 27.68
C GLU A 61 -1.49 -4.97 27.82
N GLU A 62 -2.03 -4.22 28.78
CA GLU A 62 -3.48 -4.12 29.01
C GLU A 62 -3.92 -2.69 29.31
N VAL A 63 -5.08 -2.29 28.79
CA VAL A 63 -5.78 -1.05 29.15
C VAL A 63 -7.20 -1.41 29.60
N SER A 64 -7.55 -1.11 30.85
CA SER A 64 -8.88 -1.46 31.38
C SER A 64 -10.04 -0.63 30.79
N GLY A 65 -9.72 0.46 30.10
CA GLY A 65 -10.65 1.33 29.39
C GLY A 65 -10.31 1.50 27.90
N SER A 66 -10.47 2.71 27.39
CA SER A 66 -10.34 3.01 25.95
C SER A 66 -9.04 3.74 25.62
N ILE A 67 -8.49 3.54 24.43
CA ILE A 67 -7.45 4.37 23.82
C ILE A 67 -8.11 5.28 22.79
N ILE A 68 -8.00 6.58 22.95
CA ILE A 68 -8.72 7.61 22.19
C ILE A 68 -7.71 8.52 21.50
N VAL A 69 -7.76 8.56 20.17
CA VAL A 69 -6.86 9.35 19.33
C VAL A 69 -7.65 10.11 18.28
N HIS A 70 -8.01 11.36 18.58
CA HIS A 70 -8.89 12.17 17.71
C HIS A 70 -8.19 13.45 17.25
N ASN A 71 -8.40 13.83 15.98
CA ASN A 71 -7.98 15.12 15.41
C ASN A 71 -6.46 15.42 15.52
N HIS A 72 -5.60 14.47 15.18
CA HIS A 72 -4.16 14.73 15.03
C HIS A 72 -3.80 14.92 13.56
N ARG A 73 -3.08 16.01 13.29
CA ARG A 73 -2.60 16.32 11.94
C ARG A 73 -1.14 15.92 11.70
N ASN A 74 -0.39 15.72 12.78
CA ASN A 74 1.05 15.53 12.77
C ASN A 74 1.50 14.22 13.45
N MET A 75 0.60 13.51 14.15
CA MET A 75 0.95 12.22 14.74
C MET A 75 0.96 11.16 13.65
N VAL A 76 1.99 10.33 13.62
CA VAL A 76 2.25 9.43 12.49
C VAL A 76 1.90 7.99 12.86
N THR A 77 2.27 7.58 14.08
CA THR A 77 2.15 6.16 14.48
C THR A 77 1.68 5.99 15.92
N LEU A 78 0.68 5.15 16.12
CA LEU A 78 0.31 4.63 17.44
C LEU A 78 0.94 3.23 17.60
N TRP A 79 1.96 3.15 18.45
CA TRP A 79 2.67 1.92 18.74
C TRP A 79 1.93 1.13 19.82
N LEU A 80 1.34 -0.01 19.46
CA LEU A 80 0.57 -0.87 20.37
C LEU A 80 1.11 -2.30 20.40
N SER A 81 2.42 -2.45 20.15
CA SER A 81 3.06 -3.73 19.83
C SER A 81 2.80 -4.85 20.82
N HIS A 82 2.69 -4.54 22.12
CA HIS A 82 2.44 -5.54 23.16
C HIS A 82 1.02 -5.50 23.72
N LEU A 83 0.10 -4.71 23.15
CA LEU A 83 -1.25 -4.56 23.69
C LEU A 83 -2.08 -5.84 23.45
N HIS A 84 -2.39 -6.55 24.53
CA HIS A 84 -3.25 -7.73 24.57
C HIS A 84 -4.72 -7.38 24.75
N LYS A 85 -5.03 -6.33 25.54
CA LYS A 85 -6.39 -6.01 25.98
C LYS A 85 -6.70 -4.52 25.98
N ALA A 86 -7.83 -4.13 25.40
CA ALA A 86 -8.45 -2.81 25.60
C ALA A 86 -9.97 -2.85 25.40
N SER A 87 -10.73 -1.96 26.05
CA SER A 87 -12.18 -1.87 25.81
C SER A 87 -12.50 -1.28 24.44
N THR A 88 -11.88 -0.15 24.09
CA THR A 88 -12.13 0.49 22.79
C THR A 88 -10.89 1.20 22.29
N ILE A 89 -10.56 1.03 21.02
CA ILE A 89 -9.59 1.89 20.33
C ILE A 89 -10.38 2.77 19.39
N SER A 90 -10.48 4.06 19.71
CA SER A 90 -11.23 5.06 18.94
C SER A 90 -10.29 6.02 18.24
N VAL A 91 -10.27 5.98 16.91
CA VAL A 91 -9.38 6.80 16.08
C VAL A 91 -10.18 7.56 15.03
N LYS A 92 -10.42 8.86 15.28
CA LYS A 92 -11.26 9.73 14.45
C LYS A 92 -10.48 10.93 13.91
N ASP A 93 -10.88 11.43 12.75
CA ASP A 93 -10.42 12.71 12.18
C ASP A 93 -8.90 12.81 12.04
N GLN A 94 -8.24 11.69 11.73
CA GLN A 94 -6.80 11.63 11.51
C GLN A 94 -6.47 11.88 10.04
N SER A 95 -5.44 12.66 9.75
CA SER A 95 -4.92 12.77 8.37
C SER A 95 -4.08 11.57 7.96
N SER A 96 -3.37 10.96 8.91
CA SER A 96 -2.47 9.82 8.69
C SER A 96 -2.12 9.17 10.03
N LEU A 97 -2.89 8.19 10.49
CA LEU A 97 -2.47 7.37 11.63
C LEU A 97 -2.12 5.96 11.16
N SER A 98 -0.88 5.56 11.43
CA SER A 98 -0.43 4.16 11.33
C SER A 98 -0.64 3.47 12.67
N PHE A 99 -1.31 2.32 12.71
CA PHE A 99 -1.13 1.41 13.84
C PHE A 99 0.11 0.59 13.53
N ALA A 100 1.11 0.68 14.40
CA ALA A 100 2.23 -0.24 14.36
C ALA A 100 1.95 -1.34 15.36
N ALA A 101 1.86 -2.57 14.85
CA ALA A 101 1.91 -3.81 15.61
C ALA A 101 0.72 -4.00 16.59
N LEU A 102 -0.16 -4.96 16.28
CA LEU A 102 -1.19 -5.51 17.18
C LEU A 102 -0.87 -6.98 17.44
N ASP A 103 0.41 -7.27 17.65
CA ASP A 103 1.03 -8.60 17.58
C ASP A 103 0.44 -9.59 18.60
N HIS A 104 -0.19 -9.03 19.64
CA HIS A 104 -0.59 -9.71 20.85
C HIS A 104 -2.05 -9.47 21.24
N LEU A 105 -2.84 -8.77 20.41
CA LEU A 105 -4.20 -8.34 20.75
C LEU A 105 -5.18 -9.53 20.78
N GLU A 106 -5.33 -10.15 21.95
CA GLU A 106 -6.24 -11.28 22.20
C GLU A 106 -7.70 -10.81 22.40
N GLU A 107 -7.90 -9.66 23.05
CA GLU A 107 -9.24 -9.14 23.39
C GLU A 107 -9.34 -7.62 23.10
N LEU A 108 -10.09 -7.25 22.06
CA LEU A 108 -10.54 -5.88 21.86
C LEU A 108 -12.07 -5.87 21.69
N ASP A 109 -12.77 -5.27 22.64
CA ASP A 109 -14.24 -5.30 22.68
C ASP A 109 -14.87 -4.47 21.55
N ASN A 110 -14.25 -3.36 21.16
CA ASN A 110 -14.80 -2.46 20.15
C ASN A 110 -13.73 -1.65 19.40
N LEU A 111 -13.92 -1.46 18.10
CA LEU A 111 -13.08 -0.61 17.25
C LEU A 111 -14.00 0.38 16.54
N GLU A 112 -14.10 1.60 17.09
CA GLU A 112 -15.10 2.57 16.65
C GLU A 112 -14.53 3.66 15.74
N CYS A 113 -15.25 3.89 14.64
CA CYS A 113 -15.11 5.04 13.74
C CYS A 113 -13.69 5.24 13.22
N ILE A 114 -13.11 4.22 12.61
CA ILE A 114 -11.79 4.38 12.00
C ILE A 114 -11.93 5.14 10.69
N SER A 115 -11.51 6.40 10.68
CA SER A 115 -11.31 7.13 9.42
C SER A 115 -10.21 6.47 8.59
N ASN A 116 -9.10 6.08 9.21
CA ASN A 116 -7.97 5.42 8.53
C ASN A 116 -7.45 4.23 9.35
N LEU A 117 -7.68 3.02 8.85
CA LEU A 117 -7.12 1.79 9.42
C LEU A 117 -5.84 1.50 8.64
N VAL A 118 -4.70 1.62 9.30
CA VAL A 118 -3.42 1.24 8.72
C VAL A 118 -2.81 0.19 9.63
N ILE A 119 -2.67 -1.04 9.12
CA ILE A 119 -1.95 -2.13 9.80
C ILE A 119 -0.69 -2.36 8.97
N ALA A 120 0.47 -2.01 9.52
CA ALA A 120 1.73 -2.18 8.81
C ALA A 120 2.88 -2.66 9.69
N ASP A 121 3.85 -3.32 9.03
CA ASP A 121 5.09 -3.85 9.63
C ASP A 121 4.83 -4.80 10.80
N THR A 122 3.78 -5.63 10.66
CA THR A 122 3.42 -6.59 11.70
C THR A 122 3.97 -7.97 11.36
N THR A 123 4.44 -8.68 12.39
CA THR A 123 4.82 -10.09 12.30
C THR A 123 3.60 -11.02 12.33
N ILE A 124 2.39 -10.48 12.17
CA ILE A 124 1.11 -11.18 12.27
C ILE A 124 1.10 -12.35 11.28
N PRO A 125 1.19 -13.62 11.75
CA PRO A 125 1.31 -14.80 10.90
C PRO A 125 0.06 -15.13 10.09
N ALA A 126 -1.02 -14.38 10.32
CA ALA A 126 -2.23 -14.36 9.51
C ALA A 126 -3.18 -13.31 10.09
N ILE A 127 -3.82 -12.49 9.25
CA ILE A 127 -5.20 -12.08 9.55
C ILE A 127 -6.08 -13.32 9.30
N HIS A 128 -5.81 -14.42 10.02
CA HIS A 128 -6.77 -15.50 10.28
C HIS A 128 -7.55 -15.18 11.55
N ASP A 129 -7.06 -14.27 12.41
CA ASP A 129 -7.62 -14.02 13.74
C ASP A 129 -8.06 -12.57 14.02
N VAL A 130 -8.04 -11.70 13.00
CA VAL A 130 -8.89 -10.48 13.00
C VAL A 130 -10.36 -10.86 12.72
N SER A 131 -10.58 -11.96 12.00
CA SER A 131 -11.89 -12.58 11.77
C SER A 131 -12.59 -13.00 13.08
N ASN A 132 -11.83 -13.40 14.11
CA ASN A 132 -12.35 -13.74 15.44
C ASN A 132 -12.15 -12.63 16.48
N SER A 133 -11.26 -11.67 16.21
CA SER A 133 -11.18 -10.45 16.99
C SER A 133 -12.51 -9.72 16.91
N ARG A 134 -13.23 -9.68 18.05
CA ARG A 134 -14.50 -8.96 18.18
C ARG A 134 -14.41 -7.53 17.64
N ALA A 135 -13.23 -6.92 17.69
CA ALA A 135 -12.95 -5.60 17.17
C ALA A 135 -13.39 -5.37 15.72
N PHE A 136 -13.15 -6.33 14.82
CA PHE A 136 -13.42 -6.16 13.39
C PHE A 136 -14.79 -6.69 12.97
N SER A 137 -15.48 -7.40 13.88
CA SER A 137 -16.85 -7.88 13.69
C SER A 137 -17.91 -6.77 13.57
N ARG A 138 -17.52 -5.50 13.82
CA ARG A 138 -18.40 -4.32 13.73
C ARG A 138 -17.92 -3.27 12.72
N LEU A 139 -16.78 -3.47 12.07
CA LEU A 139 -16.23 -2.50 11.12
C LEU A 139 -17.00 -2.56 9.79
N GLU A 140 -18.19 -1.97 9.74
CA GLU A 140 -19.01 -1.95 8.53
C GLU A 140 -18.53 -0.93 7.50
N THR A 141 -17.89 0.16 7.93
CA THR A 141 -17.44 1.24 7.04
C THR A 141 -16.09 1.80 7.47
N ALA A 142 -15.24 2.17 6.51
CA ALA A 142 -14.00 2.89 6.75
C ALA A 142 -13.78 3.93 5.64
N GLU A 143 -12.98 4.99 5.87
CA GLU A 143 -12.54 5.82 4.76
C GLU A 143 -11.35 5.19 4.05
N THR A 144 -10.30 4.85 4.79
CA THR A 144 -9.13 4.16 4.26
C THR A 144 -8.86 2.89 5.04
N ILE A 145 -8.55 1.81 4.33
CA ILE A 145 -7.99 0.57 4.89
C ILE A 145 -6.68 0.31 4.17
N ARG A 146 -5.59 0.17 4.92
CA ARG A 146 -4.25 -0.03 4.40
C ARG A 146 -3.57 -1.14 5.19
N LEU A 147 -3.39 -2.28 4.55
CA LEU A 147 -2.81 -3.48 5.13
C LEU A 147 -1.52 -3.74 4.37
N GLU A 148 -0.42 -3.17 4.86
CA GLU A 148 0.85 -3.16 4.11
C GLU A 148 2.02 -3.73 4.92
N LEU A 149 3.03 -4.31 4.27
CA LEU A 149 4.30 -4.71 4.91
C LEU A 149 4.14 -5.79 5.99
N ASN A 150 3.15 -6.68 5.88
CA ASN A 150 2.95 -7.75 6.86
C ASN A 150 3.51 -9.07 6.32
N LEU A 151 4.80 -9.31 6.57
CA LEU A 151 5.56 -10.43 5.96
C LEU A 151 5.10 -11.82 6.40
N ALA A 152 4.35 -11.93 7.49
CA ALA A 152 3.85 -13.21 7.96
C ALA A 152 2.36 -13.42 7.63
N MET A 153 1.66 -12.40 7.13
CA MET A 153 0.23 -12.44 6.83
C MET A 153 -0.07 -13.47 5.74
N LYS A 154 -1.10 -14.30 5.92
CA LYS A 154 -1.53 -15.38 5.00
C LYS A 154 -2.88 -15.11 4.34
N GLU A 155 -3.85 -14.70 5.15
CA GLU A 155 -5.20 -14.30 4.75
C GLU A 155 -5.42 -12.83 5.12
N VAL A 156 -6.33 -12.16 4.41
CA VAL A 156 -6.89 -10.84 4.71
C VAL A 156 -8.41 -10.92 4.64
N ASN A 157 -9.09 -10.83 5.78
CA ASN A 157 -10.54 -10.96 5.86
C ASN A 157 -11.18 -9.91 6.78
N LEU A 158 -12.13 -9.16 6.25
CA LEU A 158 -12.97 -8.20 6.98
C LEU A 158 -14.45 -8.55 6.77
N PRO A 159 -15.03 -9.43 7.61
CA PRO A 159 -16.26 -10.18 7.28
C PRO A 159 -17.55 -9.34 7.29
N VAL A 160 -17.51 -8.15 7.88
CA VAL A 160 -18.66 -7.24 7.98
C VAL A 160 -18.48 -5.91 7.24
N LEU A 161 -17.31 -5.68 6.65
CA LEU A 161 -17.02 -4.44 5.94
C LEU A 161 -17.91 -4.35 4.70
N LYS A 162 -18.72 -3.28 4.64
CA LYS A 162 -19.66 -2.97 3.55
C LYS A 162 -19.12 -1.93 2.59
N SER A 163 -18.33 -0.96 3.07
CA SER A 163 -17.84 0.11 2.20
C SER A 163 -16.51 0.76 2.63
N VAL A 164 -15.73 1.19 1.64
CA VAL A 164 -14.49 1.97 1.85
C VAL A 164 -14.53 3.28 1.04
N SER A 165 -14.60 4.43 1.71
CA SER A 165 -14.94 5.71 1.06
C SER A 165 -13.78 6.48 0.39
N LYS A 166 -12.52 6.09 0.65
CA LYS A 166 -11.31 6.67 0.04
C LYS A 166 -10.42 5.62 -0.63
N ALA A 167 -9.87 4.68 0.13
CA ALA A 167 -8.95 3.69 -0.45
C ALA A 167 -8.85 2.39 0.36
N LEU A 168 -8.96 1.26 -0.34
CA LEU A 168 -8.59 -0.06 0.15
C LEU A 168 -7.25 -0.45 -0.47
N ILE A 169 -6.22 -0.59 0.34
CA ILE A 169 -4.84 -0.87 -0.08
C ILE A 169 -4.34 -2.11 0.66
N ILE A 170 -3.96 -3.14 -0.08
CA ILE A 170 -3.40 -4.39 0.45
C ILE A 170 -2.08 -4.62 -0.29
N GLY A 171 -0.97 -4.33 0.39
CA GLY A 171 0.34 -4.15 -0.23
C GLY A 171 1.46 -4.91 0.47
N ASP A 172 2.47 -5.39 -0.23
CA ASP A 172 3.74 -5.84 0.41
C ASP A 172 3.56 -6.87 1.54
N ASN A 173 2.50 -7.68 1.51
CA ASN A 173 2.27 -8.72 2.51
C ASN A 173 2.95 -10.03 2.08
N GLY A 174 3.36 -10.85 3.04
CA GLY A 174 4.15 -12.07 2.81
C GLY A 174 3.40 -13.16 2.07
N GLU A 175 2.92 -14.19 2.77
CA GLU A 175 2.08 -15.23 2.17
C GLU A 175 0.69 -14.73 1.75
N GLY A 176 0.36 -13.46 2.04
CA GLY A 176 -0.95 -12.77 2.01
C GLY A 176 -1.70 -12.83 0.69
N SER A 177 -2.06 -14.04 0.32
CA SER A 177 -2.47 -14.44 -1.01
C SER A 177 -3.98 -14.61 -1.07
N HIS A 178 -4.64 -14.87 0.06
CA HIS A 178 -6.09 -14.95 0.17
C HIS A 178 -6.66 -13.65 0.75
N ILE A 179 -7.34 -12.87 -0.08
CA ILE A 179 -8.02 -11.63 0.30
C ILE A 179 -9.52 -11.85 0.12
N TYR A 180 -10.31 -11.81 1.19
CA TYR A 180 -11.73 -12.16 1.18
C TYR A 180 -12.61 -11.19 1.96
N PHE A 181 -13.45 -10.44 1.25
CA PHE A 181 -14.28 -9.38 1.85
C PHE A 181 -15.76 -9.66 1.50
N PRO A 182 -16.44 -10.55 2.24
CA PRO A 182 -17.73 -11.14 1.84
C PRO A 182 -18.89 -10.16 1.73
N ARG A 183 -18.76 -8.99 2.38
CA ARG A 183 -19.84 -7.99 2.47
C ARG A 183 -19.51 -6.67 1.80
N LEU A 184 -18.33 -6.52 1.21
CA LEU A 184 -17.92 -5.25 0.61
C LEU A 184 -18.79 -5.01 -0.63
N GLU A 185 -19.64 -3.99 -0.57
CA GLU A 185 -20.59 -3.61 -1.62
C GLU A 185 -19.98 -2.57 -2.56
N TRP A 186 -19.19 -1.63 -2.04
CA TRP A 186 -18.49 -0.65 -2.89
C TRP A 186 -17.20 -0.13 -2.24
N ALA A 187 -16.27 0.34 -3.08
CA ALA A 187 -15.08 1.04 -2.62
C ALA A 187 -14.74 2.22 -3.53
N ARG A 188 -14.10 3.26 -2.99
CA ARG A 188 -13.64 4.39 -3.80
C ARG A 188 -12.42 4.04 -4.65
N SER A 189 -11.52 3.21 -4.14
CA SER A 189 -10.41 2.62 -4.89
C SER A 189 -9.97 1.32 -4.23
N VAL A 190 -9.49 0.37 -5.04
CA VAL A 190 -8.97 -0.92 -4.58
C VAL A 190 -7.59 -1.13 -5.19
N THR A 191 -6.57 -1.29 -4.35
CA THR A 191 -5.19 -1.56 -4.76
C THR A 191 -4.68 -2.81 -4.04
N VAL A 192 -4.34 -3.84 -4.80
CA VAL A 192 -3.75 -5.09 -4.31
C VAL A 192 -2.39 -5.28 -4.97
N ARG A 193 -1.31 -5.13 -4.22
CA ARG A 193 0.04 -5.14 -4.81
C ARG A 193 1.08 -5.87 -4.00
N ASP A 194 2.07 -6.43 -4.67
CA ASP A 194 3.29 -6.94 -4.03
C ASP A 194 3.05 -8.00 -2.94
N ASN A 195 1.91 -8.71 -2.96
CA ASN A 195 1.58 -9.75 -1.99
C ASN A 195 2.01 -11.14 -2.49
N GLY A 196 2.23 -12.09 -1.58
CA GLY A 196 2.56 -13.48 -1.95
C GLY A 196 4.04 -13.71 -2.26
N ARG A 197 4.93 -12.78 -1.91
CA ARG A 197 6.37 -12.94 -2.15
C ARG A 197 6.92 -14.03 -1.22
N HIS A 198 7.71 -14.96 -1.78
CA HIS A 198 8.47 -16.02 -1.07
C HIS A 198 7.78 -17.36 -0.75
N HIS A 199 6.61 -17.69 -1.34
CA HIS A 199 5.99 -19.00 -1.12
C HIS A 199 5.66 -19.76 -2.43
N PRO A 200 6.50 -20.73 -2.88
CA PRO A 200 6.33 -21.41 -4.17
C PRO A 200 5.09 -22.32 -4.28
N TYR A 201 4.35 -22.52 -3.18
CA TYR A 201 3.14 -23.35 -3.12
C TYR A 201 1.91 -22.59 -2.60
N SER A 202 1.94 -21.25 -2.60
CA SER A 202 0.79 -20.44 -2.19
C SER A 202 -0.11 -20.19 -3.41
N HIS A 203 -1.41 -20.41 -3.23
CA HIS A 203 -2.45 -20.31 -4.26
C HIS A 203 -3.41 -19.15 -3.93
N GLY A 204 -3.05 -17.93 -4.31
CA GLY A 204 -3.76 -16.73 -3.92
C GLY A 204 -5.08 -16.49 -4.64
N THR A 205 -6.01 -15.86 -3.92
CA THR A 205 -7.33 -15.48 -4.39
C THR A 205 -7.70 -14.09 -3.89
N LEU A 206 -8.14 -13.20 -4.77
CA LEU A 206 -8.86 -11.98 -4.40
C LEU A 206 -10.36 -12.22 -4.61
N GLU A 207 -11.15 -12.20 -3.55
CA GLU A 207 -12.58 -12.49 -3.60
C GLU A 207 -13.40 -11.42 -2.88
N LEU A 208 -14.16 -10.65 -3.67
CA LEU A 208 -15.09 -9.62 -3.19
C LEU A 208 -16.47 -9.94 -3.80
N PRO A 209 -17.21 -10.90 -3.22
CA PRO A 209 -18.35 -11.52 -3.90
C PRO A 209 -19.56 -10.60 -4.04
N ARG A 210 -19.60 -9.48 -3.30
CA ARG A 210 -20.72 -8.53 -3.28
C ARG A 210 -20.35 -7.15 -3.80
N ILE A 211 -19.12 -6.94 -4.26
CA ILE A 211 -18.71 -5.61 -4.74
C ILE A 211 -19.41 -5.34 -6.07
N THR A 212 -20.15 -4.25 -6.16
CA THR A 212 -20.84 -3.82 -7.39
C THR A 212 -20.13 -2.65 -8.05
N ASP A 213 -19.55 -1.76 -7.24
CA ASP A 213 -18.98 -0.50 -7.72
C ASP A 213 -17.60 -0.23 -7.13
N ILE A 214 -16.65 0.07 -8.01
CA ILE A 214 -15.39 0.70 -7.66
C ILE A 214 -15.40 2.11 -8.25
N LYS A 215 -15.62 3.12 -7.40
CA LYS A 215 -15.81 4.52 -7.84
C LYS A 215 -14.53 5.22 -8.29
N GLY A 216 -13.48 4.45 -8.57
CA GLY A 216 -12.13 4.87 -8.85
C GLY A 216 -11.34 3.70 -9.39
N PRO A 217 -10.00 3.69 -9.26
CA PRO A 217 -9.22 2.67 -9.93
C PRO A 217 -9.26 1.33 -9.17
N LEU A 218 -9.29 0.25 -9.95
CA LEU A 218 -8.96 -1.10 -9.51
C LEU A 218 -7.55 -1.44 -10.01
N ARG A 219 -6.61 -1.64 -9.08
CA ARG A 219 -5.21 -1.94 -9.39
C ARG A 219 -4.78 -3.24 -8.74
N ILE A 220 -4.36 -4.21 -9.54
CA ILE A 220 -3.88 -5.51 -9.08
C ILE A 220 -2.50 -5.76 -9.70
N SER A 221 -1.43 -5.65 -8.92
CA SER A 221 -0.08 -5.70 -9.50
C SER A 221 0.97 -6.45 -8.69
N ASN A 222 1.85 -7.19 -9.36
CA ASN A 222 3.01 -7.84 -8.73
C ASN A 222 2.64 -8.84 -7.60
N ASN A 223 1.55 -9.59 -7.75
CA ASN A 223 1.17 -10.64 -6.79
C ASN A 223 1.54 -12.01 -7.38
N PRO A 224 2.78 -12.51 -7.19
CA PRO A 224 3.28 -13.74 -7.85
C PRO A 224 2.45 -14.99 -7.58
N SER A 225 1.85 -15.11 -6.40
CA SER A 225 1.02 -16.26 -6.03
C SER A 225 -0.47 -16.08 -6.35
N LEU A 226 -0.92 -14.93 -6.85
CA LEU A 226 -2.35 -14.69 -7.12
C LEU A 226 -2.80 -15.48 -8.36
N GLU A 227 -3.74 -16.42 -8.18
CA GLU A 227 -4.25 -17.29 -9.23
C GLU A 227 -5.65 -16.91 -9.70
N ARG A 228 -6.46 -16.33 -8.81
CA ARG A 228 -7.86 -16.00 -9.12
C ARG A 228 -8.25 -14.63 -8.59
N VAL A 229 -9.00 -13.90 -9.42
CA VAL A 229 -9.71 -12.67 -9.05
C VAL A 229 -11.20 -12.93 -9.27
N LEU A 230 -11.98 -12.90 -8.19
CA LEU A 230 -13.39 -13.28 -8.15
C LEU A 230 -14.22 -12.08 -7.67
N LEU A 231 -14.68 -11.26 -8.62
CA LEU A 231 -15.55 -10.10 -8.41
C LEU A 231 -16.86 -10.29 -9.19
N PRO A 232 -17.67 -11.34 -8.88
CA PRO A 232 -18.79 -11.76 -9.73
C PRO A 232 -19.91 -10.73 -9.82
N MET A 233 -20.04 -9.81 -8.86
CA MET A 233 -21.08 -8.77 -8.88
C MET A 233 -20.57 -7.42 -9.38
N LEU A 234 -19.30 -7.29 -9.75
CA LEU A 234 -18.72 -6.00 -10.13
C LEU A 234 -19.30 -5.54 -11.47
N GLU A 235 -19.98 -4.40 -11.47
CA GLU A 235 -20.64 -3.81 -12.63
C GLU A 235 -19.90 -2.58 -13.16
N ASN A 236 -19.37 -1.73 -12.26
CA ASN A 236 -18.82 -0.43 -12.64
C ASN A 236 -17.43 -0.16 -12.04
N ILE A 237 -16.53 0.35 -12.87
CA ILE A 237 -15.28 0.99 -12.46
C ILE A 237 -15.28 2.41 -13.02
N GLU A 238 -15.35 3.44 -12.15
CA GLU A 238 -15.43 4.86 -12.56
C GLU A 238 -14.06 5.49 -12.91
N ASP A 239 -13.03 4.66 -13.12
CA ASP A 239 -11.66 5.07 -13.48
C ASP A 239 -10.95 3.86 -14.14
N ASP A 240 -9.63 3.76 -14.04
CA ASP A 240 -8.87 2.68 -14.68
C ASP A 240 -9.01 1.29 -14.02
N LEU A 241 -9.09 0.26 -14.86
CA LEU A 241 -8.83 -1.14 -14.50
C LEU A 241 -7.40 -1.51 -14.89
N ARG A 242 -6.55 -1.84 -13.92
CA ARG A 242 -5.14 -2.23 -14.17
C ARG A 242 -4.79 -3.55 -13.51
N ILE A 243 -4.40 -4.53 -14.31
CA ILE A 243 -3.92 -5.84 -13.84
C ILE A 243 -2.56 -6.12 -14.47
N GLU A 244 -1.51 -6.12 -13.65
CA GLU A 244 -0.13 -6.15 -14.15
C GLU A 244 0.78 -7.12 -13.37
N ASN A 245 1.60 -7.92 -14.06
CA ASN A 245 2.66 -8.73 -13.45
C ASN A 245 2.17 -9.69 -12.35
N ASN A 246 1.04 -10.37 -12.56
CA ASN A 246 0.56 -11.45 -11.69
C ASN A 246 0.78 -12.79 -12.41
N PRO A 247 2.00 -13.38 -12.37
CA PRO A 247 2.40 -14.51 -13.23
C PRO A 247 1.57 -15.79 -13.05
N SER A 248 0.94 -16.00 -11.90
CA SER A 248 0.07 -17.17 -11.67
C SER A 248 -1.39 -16.93 -12.08
N LEU A 249 -1.76 -15.69 -12.44
CA LEU A 249 -3.11 -15.32 -12.86
C LEU A 249 -3.27 -15.61 -14.36
N GLN A 250 -3.72 -16.82 -14.69
CA GLN A 250 -3.86 -17.29 -16.08
C GLN A 250 -5.17 -16.85 -16.75
N ALA A 251 -6.19 -16.47 -15.98
CA ALA A 251 -7.48 -16.06 -16.50
C ALA A 251 -7.92 -14.73 -15.87
N ILE A 252 -8.31 -13.79 -16.72
CA ILE A 252 -8.90 -12.51 -16.30
C ILE A 252 -10.34 -12.49 -16.82
N SER A 253 -11.30 -12.62 -15.91
CA SER A 253 -12.72 -12.62 -16.26
C SER A 253 -13.51 -11.74 -15.30
N PHE A 254 -14.35 -10.87 -15.85
CA PHE A 254 -15.34 -10.11 -15.09
C PHE A 254 -16.69 -10.24 -15.77
N GLU A 255 -17.48 -11.21 -15.31
CA GLU A 255 -18.72 -11.63 -15.98
C GLU A 255 -19.77 -10.52 -16.06
N ASN A 256 -19.89 -9.70 -15.01
CA ASN A 256 -20.91 -8.66 -14.89
C ASN A 256 -20.37 -7.23 -15.06
N LEU A 257 -19.09 -7.06 -15.41
CA LEU A 257 -18.51 -5.72 -15.58
C LEU A 257 -19.08 -5.08 -16.84
N VAL A 258 -19.90 -4.03 -16.66
CA VAL A 258 -20.60 -3.31 -17.73
C VAL A 258 -19.78 -2.11 -18.19
N ASN A 259 -19.18 -1.37 -17.25
CA ASN A 259 -18.63 -0.05 -17.51
C ASN A 259 -17.24 0.15 -16.88
N VAL A 260 -16.30 0.67 -17.66
CA VAL A 260 -15.02 1.20 -17.20
C VAL A 260 -14.86 2.63 -17.74
N ASP A 261 -14.92 3.66 -16.90
CA ASP A 261 -14.85 5.04 -17.37
C ASP A 261 -13.43 5.45 -17.84
N GLY A 262 -12.40 4.77 -17.32
CA GLY A 262 -10.99 4.99 -17.66
C GLY A 262 -10.43 3.99 -18.67
N ASP A 263 -9.13 3.72 -18.54
CA ASP A 263 -8.40 2.74 -19.35
C ASP A 263 -8.50 1.32 -18.78
N ILE A 264 -8.48 0.31 -19.65
CA ILE A 264 -8.20 -1.08 -19.29
C ILE A 264 -6.76 -1.40 -19.67
N LEU A 265 -5.92 -1.73 -18.69
CA LEU A 265 -4.52 -2.15 -18.88
C LEU A 265 -4.28 -3.54 -18.29
N LEU A 266 -4.00 -4.50 -19.17
CA LEU A 266 -3.72 -5.88 -18.81
C LEU A 266 -2.31 -6.25 -19.28
N ARG A 267 -1.41 -6.60 -18.36
CA ARG A 267 -0.04 -7.04 -18.69
C ARG A 267 0.39 -8.23 -17.83
N GLY A 268 0.77 -9.35 -18.42
CA GLY A 268 1.18 -10.50 -17.63
C GLY A 268 1.35 -11.77 -18.44
N ASP A 269 1.09 -12.91 -17.80
CA ASP A 269 1.18 -14.25 -18.40
C ASP A 269 -0.20 -14.94 -18.44
N PHE A 270 -1.25 -14.16 -18.75
CA PHE A 270 -2.62 -14.67 -18.80
C PHE A 270 -2.94 -15.31 -20.15
N GLU A 271 -3.65 -16.44 -20.14
CA GLU A 271 -4.14 -17.13 -21.32
C GLU A 271 -5.45 -16.55 -21.84
N THR A 272 -6.36 -16.19 -20.93
CA THR A 272 -7.73 -15.81 -21.26
C THR A 272 -8.15 -14.46 -20.69
N ILE A 273 -8.88 -13.70 -21.50
CA ILE A 273 -9.58 -12.47 -21.14
C ILE A 273 -11.06 -12.66 -21.50
N ALA A 274 -11.96 -12.39 -20.55
CA ALA A 274 -13.39 -12.41 -20.79
C ALA A 274 -14.11 -11.24 -20.09
N PHE A 275 -14.83 -10.44 -20.88
CA PHE A 275 -15.65 -9.33 -20.41
C PHE A 275 -17.04 -9.39 -21.08
N PRO A 276 -17.84 -10.44 -20.83
CA PRO A 276 -19.05 -10.72 -21.62
C PRO A 276 -20.16 -9.67 -21.49
N ALA A 277 -20.21 -8.94 -20.37
CA ALA A 277 -21.20 -7.88 -20.14
C ALA A 277 -20.69 -6.47 -20.45
N LEU A 278 -19.43 -6.31 -20.90
CA LEU A 278 -18.82 -4.99 -21.07
C LEU A 278 -19.45 -4.26 -22.25
N LEU A 279 -20.00 -3.07 -21.96
CA LEU A 279 -20.68 -2.21 -22.94
C LEU A 279 -19.94 -0.89 -23.17
N TYR A 280 -19.03 -0.50 -22.28
CA TYR A 280 -18.34 0.78 -22.39
C TYR A 280 -16.97 0.79 -21.71
N VAL A 281 -15.98 1.30 -22.44
CA VAL A 281 -14.67 1.72 -21.95
C VAL A 281 -14.42 3.16 -22.40
N GLY A 282 -14.31 4.08 -21.46
CA GLY A 282 -14.13 5.51 -21.75
C GLY A 282 -12.74 5.83 -22.32
N GLY A 283 -11.72 5.07 -21.93
CA GLY A 283 -10.35 5.18 -22.40
C GLY A 283 -9.96 4.11 -23.44
N SER A 284 -8.69 3.72 -23.41
CA SER A 284 -8.09 2.69 -24.27
C SER A 284 -8.12 1.31 -23.60
N LEU A 285 -8.09 0.24 -24.40
CA LEU A 285 -7.88 -1.13 -23.95
C LEU A 285 -6.50 -1.60 -24.43
N THR A 286 -5.59 -1.85 -23.51
CA THR A 286 -4.27 -2.44 -23.81
C THR A 286 -4.12 -3.79 -23.14
N ALA A 287 -3.84 -4.83 -23.94
CA ALA A 287 -3.55 -6.17 -23.45
C ALA A 287 -2.21 -6.68 -23.99
N SER A 288 -1.31 -7.07 -23.09
CA SER A 288 -0.03 -7.69 -23.43
C SER A 288 0.18 -8.95 -22.61
N SER A 289 0.21 -10.10 -23.26
CA SER A 289 0.46 -11.39 -22.60
C SER A 289 1.68 -12.10 -23.13
N THR A 290 2.41 -12.75 -22.23
CA THR A 290 3.47 -13.69 -22.57
C THR A 290 3.02 -15.15 -22.70
N HIS A 291 1.75 -15.44 -22.41
CA HIS A 291 1.28 -16.83 -22.36
C HIS A 291 1.20 -17.42 -23.77
N ALA A 292 1.76 -18.62 -23.96
CA ALA A 292 1.90 -19.24 -25.30
C ALA A 292 0.56 -19.43 -26.05
N ASN A 293 -0.53 -19.61 -25.30
CA ASN A 293 -1.87 -19.81 -25.85
C ASN A 293 -2.70 -18.51 -25.96
N PHE A 294 -2.16 -17.36 -25.55
CA PHE A 294 -2.89 -16.10 -25.63
C PHE A 294 -3.12 -15.68 -27.09
N SER A 295 -4.33 -15.21 -27.39
CA SER A 295 -4.71 -14.73 -28.72
C SER A 295 -5.43 -13.40 -28.64
N CYS A 296 -4.98 -12.44 -29.44
CA CYS A 296 -5.62 -11.12 -29.56
C CYS A 296 -7.04 -11.17 -30.13
N ALA A 297 -7.45 -12.29 -30.75
CA ALA A 297 -8.81 -12.47 -31.23
C ALA A 297 -9.87 -12.37 -30.10
N GLN A 298 -9.47 -12.63 -28.85
CA GLN A 298 -10.34 -12.50 -27.67
C GLN A 298 -10.85 -11.07 -27.43
N LEU A 299 -10.23 -10.06 -28.07
CA LEU A 299 -10.58 -8.65 -27.92
C LEU A 299 -11.34 -8.09 -29.13
N ASP A 300 -11.57 -8.89 -30.18
CA ASP A 300 -12.15 -8.39 -31.43
C ASP A 300 -13.56 -7.80 -31.21
N ASP A 301 -14.39 -8.47 -30.42
CA ASP A 301 -15.75 -8.01 -30.10
C ASP A 301 -15.76 -6.79 -29.16
N LEU A 302 -14.72 -6.65 -28.31
CA LEU A 302 -14.63 -5.55 -27.35
C LEU A 302 -14.33 -4.20 -28.01
N ARG A 303 -13.75 -4.21 -29.23
CA ARG A 303 -13.44 -2.97 -29.98
C ARG A 303 -14.63 -2.07 -30.20
N LEU A 304 -15.85 -2.62 -30.23
CA LEU A 304 -17.08 -1.85 -30.43
C LEU A 304 -17.47 -1.02 -29.20
N TYR A 305 -16.94 -1.37 -28.03
CA TYR A 305 -17.28 -0.77 -26.74
C TYR A 305 -16.18 0.13 -26.18
N VAL A 306 -15.03 0.24 -26.87
CA VAL A 306 -13.88 1.03 -26.43
C VAL A 306 -13.82 2.35 -27.21
N ASN A 307 -13.82 3.48 -26.50
CA ASN A 307 -13.74 4.80 -27.11
C ASN A 307 -12.32 5.16 -27.58
N GLY A 308 -11.29 4.64 -26.90
CA GLY A 308 -9.87 4.82 -27.23
C GLY A 308 -9.31 3.74 -28.14
N ASP A 309 -7.99 3.56 -28.09
CA ASP A 309 -7.32 2.55 -28.90
C ASP A 309 -7.44 1.16 -28.27
N VAL A 310 -7.56 0.13 -29.12
CA VAL A 310 -7.43 -1.28 -28.71
C VAL A 310 -6.09 -1.81 -29.17
N LEU A 311 -5.14 -1.89 -28.23
CA LEU A 311 -3.79 -2.38 -28.44
C LEU A 311 -3.66 -3.78 -27.87
N CYS A 312 -3.27 -4.75 -28.71
CA CYS A 312 -3.03 -6.11 -28.26
C CYS A 312 -1.67 -6.62 -28.74
N GLN A 313 -0.93 -7.24 -27.82
CA GLN A 313 0.38 -7.82 -28.10
C GLN A 313 0.51 -9.20 -27.44
N HIS A 314 0.70 -10.24 -28.26
CA HIS A 314 1.22 -11.52 -27.79
C HIS A 314 2.75 -11.47 -27.86
N VAL A 315 3.42 -11.57 -26.72
CA VAL A 315 4.87 -11.57 -26.57
C VAL A 315 5.32 -12.97 -26.16
N PRO A 316 5.48 -13.93 -27.09
CA PRO A 316 5.87 -15.28 -26.72
C PRO A 316 7.16 -15.27 -25.89
N PRO A 317 7.32 -16.17 -24.90
CA PRO A 317 8.52 -16.22 -24.08
C PRO A 317 9.72 -16.39 -25.01
N ALA A 318 10.77 -15.60 -24.84
CA ALA A 318 11.96 -15.74 -25.66
C ALA A 318 12.47 -17.18 -25.53
N TYR A 319 12.31 -17.98 -26.60
CA TYR A 319 12.89 -19.31 -26.67
C TYR A 319 14.40 -19.15 -26.52
N THR A 320 14.93 -19.45 -25.34
CA THR A 320 16.36 -19.68 -25.17
C THR A 320 16.67 -20.92 -26.00
N HIS A 321 17.26 -20.70 -27.18
CA HIS A 321 17.84 -21.79 -27.95
C HIS A 321 18.90 -22.46 -27.08
N THR A 322 18.56 -23.58 -26.45
CA THR A 322 19.52 -24.45 -25.79
C THR A 322 20.51 -24.91 -26.86
N PRO A 323 21.83 -24.63 -26.74
CA PRO A 323 22.81 -25.15 -27.69
C PRO A 323 22.74 -26.67 -27.64
N THR A 324 22.47 -27.30 -28.79
CA THR A 324 22.54 -28.75 -28.96
C THR A 324 23.89 -29.27 -28.42
N PRO A 325 23.92 -30.28 -27.54
CA PRO A 325 25.18 -30.81 -27.03
C PRO A 325 25.99 -31.42 -28.17
N HIS A 326 27.19 -30.91 -28.34
CA HIS A 326 28.20 -31.42 -29.25
C HIS A 326 28.59 -32.86 -28.82
N PRO A 327 28.64 -33.86 -29.71
CA PRO A 327 28.95 -35.23 -29.32
C PRO A 327 30.42 -35.37 -28.91
N THR A 328 30.65 -35.82 -27.67
CA THR A 328 31.98 -36.11 -27.11
C THR A 328 32.63 -37.31 -27.85
N PRO A 329 33.90 -37.22 -28.29
CA PRO A 329 34.57 -38.36 -28.91
C PRO A 329 34.92 -39.46 -27.90
N ALA A 330 34.67 -40.71 -28.28
CA ALA A 330 34.96 -41.90 -27.48
C ALA A 330 36.48 -42.14 -27.27
N ARG A 331 36.81 -42.58 -26.06
CA ARG A 331 38.15 -42.91 -25.55
C ARG A 331 38.63 -44.25 -26.12
N ARG A 332 39.87 -44.34 -26.64
CA ARG A 332 40.59 -45.61 -26.90
C ARG A 332 41.73 -45.82 -25.88
N PRO A 333 42.12 -47.09 -25.57
CA PRO A 333 43.10 -47.41 -24.52
C PRO A 333 44.57 -47.55 -25.02
N HIS A 334 45.51 -47.10 -24.16
CA HIS A 334 46.91 -47.53 -23.82
C HIS A 334 47.73 -48.42 -24.78
N ALA A 335 49.07 -48.37 -24.97
CA ALA A 335 50.32 -47.71 -24.44
C ALA A 335 51.51 -48.17 -25.41
N PRO A 336 52.86 -48.04 -25.19
CA PRO A 336 53.65 -47.69 -24.00
C PRO A 336 54.95 -46.84 -24.32
N PRO A 337 56.10 -46.88 -23.59
CA PRO A 337 56.72 -45.67 -23.02
C PRO A 337 58.16 -45.36 -23.52
N ASN A 338 58.61 -44.09 -23.51
CA ASN A 338 60.03 -43.80 -23.20
C ASN A 338 60.38 -42.31 -22.93
N TYR A 339 61.12 -42.14 -21.83
CA TYR A 339 62.23 -41.21 -21.54
C TYR A 339 62.05 -39.67 -21.39
N ASN A 340 62.04 -39.27 -20.11
CA ASN A 340 62.79 -38.25 -19.33
C ASN A 340 63.01 -36.77 -19.79
N PRO A 341 63.09 -35.81 -18.82
CA PRO A 341 62.76 -34.40 -18.99
C PRO A 341 63.97 -33.45 -19.13
N LEU A 342 63.77 -32.31 -19.80
CA LEU A 342 64.60 -31.10 -19.64
C LEU A 342 63.75 -29.83 -19.65
N GLN A 343 64.31 -28.81 -19.00
CA GLN A 343 63.66 -27.65 -18.36
C GLN A 343 63.35 -26.44 -19.27
N HIS A 344 62.43 -25.59 -18.77
CA HIS A 344 62.25 -24.13 -18.96
C HIS A 344 61.69 -23.57 -20.29
N PRO A 345 61.15 -22.32 -20.33
CA PRO A 345 60.45 -21.52 -19.30
C PRO A 345 59.10 -20.93 -19.79
N ARG A 346 58.32 -20.36 -18.86
CA ARG A 346 57.03 -19.66 -19.08
C ARG A 346 57.17 -18.46 -20.03
N GLN A 347 56.38 -18.42 -21.10
CA GLN A 347 56.14 -17.20 -21.87
C GLN A 347 54.97 -16.41 -21.27
N LYS A 348 55.26 -15.13 -21.00
CA LYS A 348 54.30 -14.07 -20.68
C LYS A 348 53.45 -13.78 -21.91
N THR A 349 52.12 -13.80 -21.78
CA THR A 349 51.23 -13.17 -22.75
C THR A 349 51.14 -11.67 -22.45
N SER A 350 51.39 -10.91 -23.50
CA SER A 350 51.46 -9.45 -23.57
C SER A 350 50.06 -8.82 -23.54
N TYR A 351 49.89 -7.77 -22.73
CA TYR A 351 48.76 -6.85 -22.81
C TYR A 351 49.00 -5.84 -23.94
N SER A 352 48.03 -5.69 -24.85
CA SER A 352 48.00 -4.59 -25.82
C SER A 352 47.30 -3.36 -25.22
N PRO A 353 47.74 -2.12 -25.52
CA PRO A 353 47.15 -0.91 -24.94
C PRO A 353 45.87 -0.49 -25.68
N LEU A 354 44.93 0.05 -24.90
CA LEU A 354 43.69 0.68 -25.32
C LEU A 354 43.95 1.88 -26.23
N MET A 355 43.28 1.90 -27.39
CA MET A 355 43.22 3.03 -28.32
C MET A 355 41.95 3.83 -28.01
N ASP A 356 42.12 5.11 -27.65
CA ASP A 356 41.07 6.11 -27.53
C ASP A 356 40.28 6.25 -28.84
N ARG A 357 38.95 6.13 -28.77
CA ARG A 357 38.03 6.54 -29.84
C ARG A 357 37.23 7.76 -29.40
N PRO A 358 37.09 8.80 -30.23
CA PRO A 358 36.29 9.97 -29.89
C PRO A 358 34.80 9.62 -29.86
N VAL A 359 34.11 10.12 -28.83
CA VAL A 359 32.66 9.96 -28.65
C VAL A 359 31.92 10.62 -29.83
N PRO A 360 30.98 9.93 -30.50
CA PRO A 360 30.25 10.51 -31.62
C PRO A 360 29.39 11.68 -31.15
N THR A 361 29.47 12.80 -31.88
CA THR A 361 28.80 14.08 -31.61
C THR A 361 27.27 13.98 -31.49
N SER A 362 26.68 12.89 -31.97
CA SER A 362 25.26 12.56 -31.81
C SER A 362 24.86 12.27 -30.35
N ILE A 363 25.76 11.71 -29.54
CA ILE A 363 25.49 11.43 -28.11
C ILE A 363 25.51 12.71 -27.28
N LEU A 364 26.40 13.66 -27.62
CA LEU A 364 26.46 14.97 -26.98
C LEU A 364 25.21 15.82 -27.28
N LEU A 365 24.68 15.74 -28.50
CA LEU A 365 23.43 16.38 -28.89
C LEU A 365 22.22 15.78 -28.15
N LEU A 366 22.17 14.46 -27.99
CA LEU A 366 21.09 13.79 -27.26
C LEU A 366 21.10 14.17 -25.77
N CYS A 367 22.29 14.24 -25.16
CA CYS A 367 22.44 14.71 -23.78
C CYS A 367 22.01 16.17 -23.61
N ALA A 368 22.34 17.06 -24.55
CA ALA A 368 21.93 18.48 -24.48
C ALA A 368 20.40 18.64 -24.60
N VAL A 369 19.73 17.87 -25.45
CA VAL A 369 18.26 17.87 -25.58
C VAL A 369 17.60 17.34 -24.30
N LEU A 370 18.13 16.26 -23.71
CA LEU A 370 17.61 15.72 -22.46
C LEU A 370 17.76 16.69 -21.28
N VAL A 371 18.89 17.41 -21.20
CA VAL A 371 19.11 18.46 -20.19
C VAL A 371 18.16 19.63 -20.40
N ALA A 372 17.90 20.05 -21.64
CA ALA A 372 16.94 21.12 -21.93
C ALA A 372 15.48 20.73 -21.59
N VAL A 373 15.09 19.48 -21.86
CA VAL A 373 13.76 18.95 -21.50
C VAL A 373 13.61 18.85 -19.98
N ALA A 374 14.63 18.38 -19.27
CA ALA A 374 14.64 18.33 -17.81
C ALA A 374 14.56 19.74 -17.19
N ALA A 375 15.31 20.72 -17.72
CA ALA A 375 15.25 22.11 -17.28
C ALA A 375 13.86 22.74 -17.52
N ARG A 376 13.22 22.43 -18.66
CA ARG A 376 11.86 22.89 -18.97
C ARG A 376 10.82 22.25 -18.05
N CYS A 377 10.95 20.96 -17.72
CA CYS A 377 10.10 20.29 -16.74
C CYS A 377 10.28 20.83 -15.32
N LEU A 378 11.51 21.17 -14.92
CA LEU A 378 11.80 21.77 -13.63
C LEU A 378 11.23 23.20 -13.54
N LEU A 379 11.37 24.01 -14.59
CA LEU A 379 10.75 25.34 -14.68
C LEU A 379 9.22 25.26 -14.62
N LEU A 380 8.60 24.27 -15.27
CA LEU A 380 7.15 24.07 -15.22
C LEU A 380 6.67 23.54 -13.86
N ARG A 381 7.46 22.72 -13.16
CA ARG A 381 7.15 22.27 -11.78
C ARG A 381 7.28 23.39 -10.75
N VAL A 382 8.25 24.29 -10.90
CA VAL A 382 8.49 25.39 -9.96
C VAL A 382 7.57 26.60 -10.24
N ALA A 383 7.23 26.89 -11.50
CA ALA A 383 6.39 28.05 -11.84
C ALA A 383 4.88 27.82 -11.60
N ARG A 384 4.39 26.57 -11.70
CA ARG A 384 2.97 26.23 -11.51
C ARG A 384 2.42 26.56 -10.10
N PRO A 385 3.11 26.26 -8.98
CA PRO A 385 2.60 26.64 -7.65
C PRO A 385 2.61 28.16 -7.44
N LEU A 386 3.60 28.89 -7.96
CA LEU A 386 3.70 30.34 -7.82
C LEU A 386 2.60 31.10 -8.61
N LEU A 387 2.19 30.61 -9.77
CA LEU A 387 1.04 31.18 -10.50
C LEU A 387 -0.29 30.89 -9.80
N LYS A 388 -0.45 29.71 -9.20
CA LYS A 388 -1.69 29.31 -8.53
C LYS A 388 -1.93 30.13 -7.26
N GLU A 389 -0.89 30.40 -6.47
CA GLU A 389 -0.99 31.27 -5.29
C GLU A 389 -1.29 32.72 -5.64
N ARG A 390 -0.65 33.27 -6.69
CA ARG A 390 -0.93 34.64 -7.15
C ARG A 390 -2.34 34.79 -7.72
N LEU A 391 -2.87 33.77 -8.39
CA LEU A 391 -4.24 33.77 -8.90
C LEU A 391 -5.28 33.73 -7.77
N VAL A 392 -5.04 32.91 -6.73
CA VAL A 392 -5.91 32.87 -5.54
C VAL A 392 -5.90 34.21 -4.79
N LEU A 393 -4.74 34.87 -4.70
CA LEU A 393 -4.63 36.19 -4.08
C LEU A 393 -5.37 37.26 -4.89
N LEU A 394 -5.26 37.23 -6.23
CA LEU A 394 -5.98 38.14 -7.13
C LEU A 394 -7.50 37.94 -7.06
N VAL A 395 -7.98 36.70 -7.00
CA VAL A 395 -9.42 36.40 -6.84
C VAL A 395 -9.92 36.88 -5.47
N ARG A 396 -9.14 36.71 -4.40
CA ARG A 396 -9.48 37.23 -3.07
C ARG A 396 -9.50 38.76 -3.03
N LEU A 397 -8.53 39.43 -3.67
CA LEU A 397 -8.48 40.89 -3.80
C LEU A 397 -9.66 41.41 -4.61
N ALA A 398 -10.01 40.77 -5.73
CA ALA A 398 -11.17 41.13 -6.53
C ALA A 398 -12.48 40.98 -5.75
N GLY A 399 -12.62 39.89 -4.97
CA GLY A 399 -13.77 39.70 -4.07
C GLY A 399 -13.84 40.77 -2.97
N PHE A 400 -12.71 41.17 -2.41
CA PHE A 400 -12.65 42.22 -1.38
C PHE A 400 -13.02 43.60 -1.93
N VAL A 401 -12.53 43.96 -3.13
CA VAL A 401 -12.90 45.21 -3.81
C VAL A 401 -14.39 45.22 -4.17
N TYR A 402 -14.94 44.09 -4.62
CA TYR A 402 -16.37 43.95 -4.89
C TYR A 402 -17.23 44.15 -3.63
N ALA A 403 -16.82 43.56 -2.50
CA ALA A 403 -17.48 43.75 -1.21
C ALA A 403 -17.44 45.21 -0.73
N LEU A 404 -16.30 45.89 -0.87
CA LEU A 404 -16.19 47.32 -0.55
C LEU A 404 -17.10 48.19 -1.43
N GLY A 405 -17.26 47.84 -2.71
CA GLY A 405 -18.21 48.49 -3.61
C GLY A 405 -19.65 48.38 -3.13
N TRP A 406 -20.06 47.20 -2.65
CA TRP A 406 -21.39 46.99 -2.06
C TRP A 406 -21.61 47.77 -0.76
N VAL A 407 -20.59 47.86 0.10
CA VAL A 407 -20.66 48.67 1.32
C VAL A 407 -20.78 50.16 0.99
N ALA A 408 -20.01 50.65 0.02
CA ALA A 408 -20.12 52.04 -0.44
C ALA A 408 -21.49 52.35 -1.06
N TYR A 409 -22.04 51.43 -1.86
CA TYR A 409 -23.39 51.56 -2.42
C TYR A 409 -24.47 51.58 -1.33
N ALA A 410 -24.37 50.70 -0.32
CA ALA A 410 -25.29 50.67 0.81
C ALA A 410 -25.23 51.97 1.65
N LEU A 411 -24.04 52.52 1.86
CA LEU A 411 -23.86 53.81 2.55
C LEU A 411 -24.45 54.98 1.75
N PHE A 412 -24.34 54.96 0.42
CA PHE A 412 -24.94 55.98 -0.45
C PHE A 412 -26.46 55.86 -0.54
N ALA A 413 -27.00 54.63 -0.54
CA ALA A 413 -28.44 54.40 -0.47
C ALA A 413 -29.04 54.84 0.88
N PHE A 414 -28.30 54.66 1.98
CA PHE A 414 -28.71 55.14 3.30
C PHE A 414 -28.69 56.66 3.42
N SER A 415 -27.71 57.35 2.82
CA SER A 415 -27.68 58.82 2.83
C SER A 415 -28.75 59.45 1.95
N GLY A 416 -29.19 58.78 0.88
CA GLY A 416 -30.32 59.20 0.05
C GLY A 416 -31.69 59.10 0.73
N LEU A 417 -31.86 58.19 1.69
CA LEU A 417 -33.10 58.03 2.47
C LEU A 417 -33.24 59.02 3.64
N VAL A 418 -32.18 59.74 4.00
CA VAL A 418 -32.19 60.75 5.07
C VAL A 418 -32.52 62.16 4.53
N PHE A 419 -32.58 62.34 3.21
CA PHE A 419 -32.86 63.62 2.54
C PHE A 419 -34.07 63.60 1.59
N ALA A 420 -34.96 62.61 1.72
CA ALA A 420 -36.23 62.53 0.99
C ALA A 420 -37.43 62.69 1.93
#